data_AF-A0A1D6ENR6-F1
#
_entry.id   AF-A0A1D6ENR6-F1
#
_cell.length_a   1.000
_cell.length_b   1.000
_cell.length_c   1.000
_cell.angle_alpha   90.00
_cell.angle_beta   90.00
_cell.angle_gamma   90.00
#
_symmetry.space_group_name_H-M   'P 1'
#
loop_
_entity.id
_entity.type
_entity.pdbx_description
1 polymer ?
#
loop_
_entity_poly.entity_id
_entity_poly.type
_entity_poly.pdbx_seq_one_letter_code
_entity_poly.pdbx_strand_id
1 'polypeptide(L)'
;MASNVTFQSRNVLSKKLMVKKEESLDNINLFSIITVMSFFLLAPVTLLTEGVKVSPAVLQSAGLNLKQVYTRSLIAAFCFHAYQQVSYMILARVSPVTHSVGNCVKRVVVIVTSVLFFRTPVSPINSLGTGIALAGVFLYSQLKRLKPKPKTA
;
A
#
# COMPACT_ATOMS: atom_id res chain seq x y z
N MET A 1 11.27 3.09 8.47
CA MET A 1 12.10 2.83 7.27
C MET A 1 12.05 1.37 6.82
N ALA A 2 11.94 0.39 7.73
CA ALA A 2 11.82 -1.03 7.40
C ALA A 2 10.73 -1.36 6.35
N SER A 3 9.54 -0.76 6.46
CA SER A 3 8.45 -0.95 5.50
C SER A 3 8.80 -0.53 4.07
N ASN A 4 9.57 0.56 3.89
CA ASN A 4 10.01 0.97 2.55
C ASN A 4 10.96 -0.08 1.96
N VAL A 5 11.88 -0.62 2.76
CA VAL A 5 12.82 -1.65 2.28
C VAL A 5 12.05 -2.92 1.91
N THR A 6 11.20 -3.44 2.80
CA THR A 6 10.48 -4.70 2.56
C THR A 6 9.49 -4.61 1.40
N PHE A 7 8.73 -3.51 1.27
CA PHE A 7 7.79 -3.34 0.17
C PHE A 7 8.49 -3.17 -1.18
N GLN A 8 9.60 -2.44 -1.23
CA GLN A 8 10.33 -2.25 -2.50
C GLN A 8 11.05 -3.54 -2.92
N SER A 9 11.68 -4.24 -1.98
CA SER A 9 12.27 -5.56 -2.24
C SER A 9 11.23 -6.54 -2.76
N ARG A 10 10.04 -6.59 -2.14
CA ARG A 10 8.91 -7.39 -2.62
C ARG A 10 8.54 -7.01 -4.05
N ASN A 11 8.36 -5.73 -4.35
CA ASN A 11 7.93 -5.30 -5.69
C ASN A 11 8.98 -5.65 -6.77
N VAL A 12 10.28 -5.54 -6.47
CA VAL A 12 11.36 -5.92 -7.40
C VAL A 12 11.41 -7.43 -7.60
N LEU A 13 11.33 -8.21 -6.52
CA LEU A 13 11.33 -9.67 -6.58
C LEU A 13 10.08 -10.20 -7.29
N SER A 14 8.89 -9.68 -6.97
CA SER A 14 7.64 -10.02 -7.66
C SER A 14 7.74 -9.74 -9.15
N LYS A 15 8.33 -8.60 -9.54
CA LYS A 15 8.54 -8.29 -10.97
C LYS A 15 9.51 -9.26 -11.64
N LYS A 16 10.58 -9.67 -10.95
CA LYS A 16 11.55 -10.64 -11.47
C LYS A 16 10.91 -12.01 -11.70
N LEU A 17 10.02 -12.42 -10.79
CA LEU A 17 9.24 -13.66 -10.90
C LEU A 17 8.20 -13.59 -12.03
N MET A 18 7.55 -12.43 -12.23
CA MET A 18 6.61 -12.20 -13.34
C MET A 18 7.28 -12.22 -14.72
N VAL A 19 8.59 -11.94 -14.82
CA VAL A 19 9.34 -11.88 -16.09
C VAL A 19 10.05 -13.21 -16.42
N LYS A 20 10.42 -14.01 -15.41
CA LYS A 20 10.99 -15.36 -15.62
C LYS A 20 9.89 -16.32 -16.10
N LYS A 21 9.83 -16.50 -17.42
CA LYS A 21 8.85 -17.22 -18.24
C LYS A 21 8.77 -18.76 -18.06
N GLU A 22 9.25 -19.36 -16.97
CA GLU A 22 9.27 -20.84 -16.88
C GLU A 22 7.91 -21.47 -16.49
N GLU A 23 7.06 -20.74 -15.76
CA GLU A 23 5.64 -21.05 -15.65
C GLU A 23 4.89 -19.71 -15.59
N SER A 24 3.84 -19.56 -16.39
CA SER A 24 3.05 -18.33 -16.50
C SER A 24 2.27 -18.03 -15.21
N LEU A 25 2.97 -17.59 -14.16
CA LEU A 25 2.34 -17.06 -12.97
C LEU A 25 1.75 -15.69 -13.33
N ASP A 26 0.45 -15.68 -13.61
CA ASP A 26 -0.30 -14.46 -13.78
C ASP A 26 -0.17 -13.59 -12.51
N ASN A 27 -0.20 -12.28 -12.71
CA ASN A 27 -0.01 -11.28 -11.66
C ASN A 27 -1.05 -11.44 -10.54
N ILE A 28 -2.23 -11.96 -10.90
CA ILE A 28 -3.30 -12.32 -9.99
C ILE A 28 -2.90 -13.54 -9.15
N ASN A 29 -2.40 -14.61 -9.76
CA ASN A 29 -1.96 -15.81 -9.03
C ASN A 29 -0.79 -15.50 -8.09
N LEU A 30 0.20 -14.72 -8.53
CA LEU A 30 1.33 -14.33 -7.69
C LEU A 30 0.85 -13.52 -6.47
N PHE A 31 -0.07 -12.57 -6.68
CA PHE A 31 -0.63 -11.78 -5.59
C PHE A 31 -1.46 -12.64 -4.62
N SER A 32 -2.27 -13.56 -5.14
CA SER A 32 -3.07 -14.50 -4.34
C SER A 32 -2.19 -15.40 -3.47
N ILE A 33 -1.14 -16.00 -4.04
CA ILE A 33 -0.19 -16.84 -3.29
C ILE A 33 0.49 -16.04 -2.18
N ILE A 34 0.99 -14.83 -2.49
CA ILE A 34 1.61 -13.96 -1.49
C ILE A 34 0.63 -13.63 -0.37
N THR A 35 -0.65 -13.36 -0.68
CA THR A 35 -1.67 -13.02 0.31
C THR A 35 -2.01 -14.19 1.21
N VAL A 36 -2.17 -15.40 0.66
CA VAL A 36 -2.45 -16.62 1.43
C VAL A 36 -1.27 -16.95 2.36
N MET A 37 -0.04 -16.92 1.85
CA MET A 37 1.16 -17.13 2.67
C MET A 37 1.29 -16.08 3.78
N SER A 38 0.99 -14.81 3.46
CA SER A 38 1.01 -13.72 4.45
C SER A 38 -0.03 -13.95 5.56
N PHE A 39 -1.22 -14.48 5.23
CA PHE A 39 -2.24 -14.82 6.21
C PHE A 39 -1.76 -15.88 7.19
N PHE A 40 -1.18 -16.98 6.70
CA PHE A 40 -0.67 -18.05 7.57
C PHE A 40 0.51 -17.62 8.44
N LEU A 41 1.33 -16.68 7.98
CA LEU A 41 2.43 -16.12 8.78
C LEU A 41 1.92 -15.12 9.84
N LEU A 42 0.94 -14.27 9.51
CA LEU A 42 0.42 -13.27 10.44
C LEU A 42 -0.57 -13.84 11.46
N ALA A 43 -1.36 -14.86 11.09
CA ALA A 43 -2.38 -15.45 11.95
C ALA A 43 -1.84 -15.90 13.32
N PRO A 44 -0.79 -16.73 13.42
CA PRO A 44 -0.27 -17.16 14.72
C PRO A 44 0.32 -16.01 15.51
N VAL A 45 1.03 -15.08 14.86
CA VAL A 45 1.61 -13.91 15.53
C VAL A 45 0.51 -13.05 16.15
N THR A 46 -0.56 -12.79 15.39
CA THR A 46 -1.69 -11.97 15.86
C THR A 46 -2.42 -12.64 17.02
N LEU A 47 -2.62 -13.96 16.97
CA LEU A 47 -3.27 -14.69 18.06
C LEU A 47 -2.43 -14.66 19.35
N LEU A 48 -1.10 -14.74 19.24
CA LEU A 48 -0.20 -14.71 20.39
C LEU A 48 -0.06 -13.30 21.00
N THR A 49 -0.06 -12.23 20.19
CA THR A 49 0.15 -10.86 20.68
C THR A 49 -1.13 -10.14 21.08
N GLU A 50 -2.23 -10.35 20.36
CA GLU A 50 -3.47 -9.59 20.51
C GLU A 50 -4.68 -10.42 20.93
N GLY A 51 -4.58 -11.76 20.94
CA GLY A 51 -5.72 -12.67 21.10
C GLY A 51 -6.64 -12.41 22.30
N VAL A 52 -6.14 -11.82 23.39
CA VAL A 52 -6.95 -11.48 24.59
C VAL A 52 -7.63 -10.10 24.47
N LYS A 53 -7.05 -9.16 23.72
CA LYS A 53 -7.54 -7.76 23.61
C LYS A 53 -8.69 -7.59 22.60
N VAL A 54 -8.84 -8.54 21.67
CA VAL A 54 -9.91 -8.54 20.64
C VAL A 54 -11.17 -9.28 21.14
N SER A 55 -11.21 -9.71 22.40
CA SER A 55 -12.39 -10.35 22.97
C SER A 55 -13.62 -9.41 22.88
N PRO A 56 -14.78 -9.89 22.40
CA PRO A 56 -16.04 -9.14 22.34
C PRO A 56 -16.36 -8.38 23.63
N ALA A 57 -16.04 -8.98 24.78
CA ALA A 57 -16.27 -8.42 26.11
C ALA A 57 -15.45 -7.14 26.37
N VAL A 58 -14.24 -7.04 25.84
CA VAL A 58 -13.36 -5.86 25.97
C VAL A 58 -13.78 -4.73 25.02
N LEU A 59 -14.31 -5.08 23.84
CA LEU A 59 -14.85 -4.12 22.88
C LEU A 59 -16.20 -3.53 23.34
N GLN A 60 -17.04 -4.35 23.95
CA GLN A 60 -18.30 -3.91 24.56
C GLN A 60 -18.07 -3.02 25.78
N SER A 61 -17.11 -3.36 26.66
CA SER A 61 -16.78 -2.54 27.82
C SER A 61 -16.14 -1.20 27.45
N ALA A 62 -15.55 -1.09 26.25
CA ALA A 62 -15.07 0.17 25.67
C ALA A 62 -16.18 1.04 25.03
N GLY A 63 -17.46 0.62 25.11
CA GLY A 63 -18.60 1.36 24.56
C GLY A 63 -18.71 1.31 23.04
N LEU A 64 -17.99 0.39 22.38
CA LEU A 64 -18.00 0.26 20.92
C LEU A 64 -19.10 -0.71 20.47
N ASN A 65 -19.88 -0.28 19.48
CA ASN A 65 -20.90 -1.14 18.88
C ASN A 65 -20.23 -2.21 18.00
N LEU A 66 -20.28 -3.47 18.42
CA LEU A 66 -19.64 -4.58 17.70
C LEU A 66 -20.06 -4.62 16.23
N LYS A 67 -21.35 -4.45 15.94
CA LYS A 67 -21.86 -4.49 14.56
C LYS A 67 -21.19 -3.43 13.70
N GLN A 68 -21.03 -2.21 14.21
CA GLN A 68 -20.38 -1.12 13.50
C GLN A 68 -18.87 -1.36 13.30
N VAL A 69 -18.19 -1.91 14.32
CA VAL A 69 -16.77 -2.28 14.22
C VAL A 69 -16.58 -3.36 13.16
N TYR A 70 -17.36 -4.44 13.20
CA TYR A 70 -17.30 -5.51 12.20
C TYR A 70 -17.58 -4.98 10.80
N THR A 71 -18.66 -4.22 10.60
CA THR A 71 -19.00 -3.67 9.27
C THR A 71 -17.90 -2.75 8.74
N ARG A 72 -17.37 -1.83 9.56
CA ARG A 72 -16.28 -0.93 9.14
C ARG A 72 -14.98 -1.69 8.86
N SER A 73 -14.64 -2.67 9.68
CA SER A 73 -13.45 -3.52 9.46
C SER A 73 -13.57 -4.34 8.19
N LEU A 74 -14.75 -4.90 7.88
CA LEU A 74 -14.98 -5.62 6.63
C LEU A 74 -14.84 -4.72 5.40
N ILE A 75 -15.44 -3.51 5.45
CA ILE A 75 -15.30 -2.53 4.36
C ILE A 75 -13.83 -2.15 4.19
N ALA A 76 -13.12 -1.86 5.27
CA ALA A 76 -11.70 -1.53 5.22
C ALA A 76 -10.84 -2.67 4.66
N ALA A 77 -11.11 -3.92 5.07
CA ALA A 77 -10.41 -5.11 4.57
C ALA A 77 -10.65 -5.31 3.07
N PHE A 78 -11.90 -5.15 2.62
CA PHE A 78 -12.25 -5.24 1.21
C PHE A 78 -11.55 -4.15 0.38
N CYS A 79 -11.62 -2.89 0.82
CA CYS A 79 -10.93 -1.77 0.16
C CYS A 79 -9.40 -1.99 0.12
N PHE A 80 -8.81 -2.51 1.20
CA PHE A 80 -7.39 -2.82 1.25
C PHE A 80 -6.99 -3.91 0.25
N HIS A 81 -7.78 -4.99 0.17
CA HIS A 81 -7.55 -6.07 -0.78
C HIS A 81 -7.66 -5.58 -2.22
N ALA A 82 -8.72 -4.84 -2.55
CA ALA A 82 -8.92 -4.25 -3.88
C ALA A 82 -7.77 -3.31 -4.27
N TYR A 83 -7.34 -2.44 -3.35
CA TYR A 83 -6.18 -1.57 -3.56
C TYR A 83 -4.90 -2.38 -3.85
N GLN A 84 -4.62 -3.42 -3.07
CA GLN A 84 -3.42 -4.24 -3.25
C GLN A 84 -3.47 -5.01 -4.57
N GLN A 85 -4.63 -5.53 -4.97
CA GLN A 85 -4.83 -6.22 -6.25
C GLN A 85 -4.55 -5.28 -7.44
N VAL A 86 -5.16 -4.08 -7.45
CA VAL A 86 -4.92 -3.07 -8.50
C VAL A 86 -3.44 -2.65 -8.52
N SER A 87 -2.81 -2.51 -7.36
CA SER A 87 -1.39 -2.16 -7.25
C SER A 87 -0.48 -3.22 -7.90
N TYR A 88 -0.79 -4.51 -7.73
CA TYR A 88 -0.06 -5.60 -8.38
C TYR A 88 -0.33 -5.68 -9.90
N MET A 89 -1.56 -5.40 -10.34
CA MET A 89 -1.88 -5.27 -11.77
C MET A 89 -1.11 -4.12 -12.44
N ILE A 90 -0.90 -3.01 -11.73
CA ILE A 90 -0.06 -1.91 -12.23
C ILE A 90 1.41 -2.34 -12.28
N LEU A 91 1.92 -2.99 -11.21
CA LEU A 91 3.30 -3.50 -11.15
C LEU A 91 3.60 -4.45 -12.32
N ALA A 92 2.62 -5.24 -12.76
CA ALA A 92 2.71 -6.08 -13.96
C ALA A 92 3.06 -5.30 -15.23
N ARG A 93 2.52 -4.08 -15.38
CA ARG A 93 2.62 -3.27 -16.60
C ARG A 93 3.70 -2.19 -16.55
N VAL A 94 4.20 -1.84 -15.36
CA VAL A 94 5.23 -0.81 -15.18
C VAL A 94 6.52 -1.38 -14.56
N SER A 95 7.61 -0.61 -14.62
CA SER A 95 8.82 -0.97 -13.88
C SER A 95 8.66 -0.73 -12.38
N PRO A 96 9.39 -1.45 -11.51
CA PRO A 96 9.33 -1.26 -10.05
C PRO A 96 9.62 0.18 -9.62
N VAL A 97 10.50 0.87 -10.36
CA VAL A 97 10.82 2.28 -10.11
C VAL A 97 9.62 3.20 -10.41
N THR A 98 8.87 2.94 -11.49
CA THR A 98 7.64 3.70 -11.79
C THR A 98 6.54 3.41 -10.76
N HIS A 99 6.40 2.15 -10.34
CA HIS A 99 5.45 1.76 -9.31
C HIS A 99 5.75 2.44 -7.97
N SER A 100 7.02 2.49 -7.58
CA SER A 100 7.51 3.19 -6.39
C SER A 100 7.12 4.68 -6.38
N VAL A 101 7.27 5.35 -7.52
CA VAL A 101 6.91 6.77 -7.69
C VAL A 101 5.41 6.98 -7.57
N GLY A 102 4.61 6.10 -8.18
CA GLY A 102 3.16 6.11 -7.99
C GLY A 102 2.75 5.94 -6.53
N ASN A 103 3.47 5.10 -5.78
CA ASN A 103 3.25 4.94 -4.34
C ASN A 103 3.59 6.21 -3.55
N CYS A 104 4.59 7.00 -3.97
CA CYS A 104 4.88 8.32 -3.40
C CYS A 104 3.72 9.30 -3.65
N VAL A 105 3.22 9.40 -4.89
CA VAL A 105 2.06 10.24 -5.22
C VAL A 105 0.86 9.86 -4.36
N LYS A 106 0.54 8.56 -4.29
CA LYS A 106 -0.57 8.03 -3.48
C LYS A 106 -0.45 8.47 -2.02
N ARG A 107 0.74 8.36 -1.42
CA ARG A 107 0.97 8.77 -0.03
C ARG A 107 0.63 10.25 0.18
N VAL A 108 1.04 11.10 -0.74
CA VAL A 108 0.79 12.54 -0.65
C VAL A 108 -0.71 12.84 -0.78
N VAL A 109 -1.42 12.22 -1.72
CA VAL A 109 -2.88 12.35 -1.85
C VAL A 109 -3.58 11.96 -0.56
N VAL A 110 -3.20 10.82 0.06
CA VAL A 110 -3.78 10.38 1.33
C VAL A 110 -3.53 11.39 2.46
N ILE A 111 -2.34 11.99 2.53
CA ILE A 111 -2.03 13.01 3.55
C ILE A 111 -2.92 14.24 3.36
N VAL A 112 -2.99 14.78 2.14
CA VAL A 112 -3.79 15.98 1.84
C VAL A 112 -5.27 15.75 2.12
N THR A 113 -5.84 14.64 1.65
CA THR A 113 -7.24 14.30 1.89
C THR A 113 -7.52 14.10 3.39
N SER A 114 -6.60 13.46 4.13
CA SER A 114 -6.75 13.28 5.58
C SER A 114 -6.75 14.61 6.33
N VAL A 115 -5.88 15.54 5.96
CA VAL A 115 -5.84 16.90 6.55
C VAL A 115 -7.14 17.65 6.26
N LEU A 116 -7.64 17.60 5.03
CA LEU A 116 -8.89 18.27 4.64
C LEU A 116 -10.10 17.68 5.37
N PHE A 117 -10.16 16.36 5.51
CA PHE A 117 -11.30 15.66 6.10
C PHE A 117 -11.31 15.73 7.64
N PHE A 118 -10.18 15.40 8.28
CA PHE A 118 -10.07 15.39 9.74
C PHE A 118 -9.79 16.78 10.34
N ARG A 119 -9.51 17.79 9.49
CA ARG A 119 -9.13 19.15 9.90
C ARG A 119 -8.06 19.15 11.00
N THR A 120 -7.12 18.21 10.91
CA THR A 120 -6.04 18.11 11.87
C THR A 120 -5.18 19.38 11.79
N PRO A 121 -4.84 20.02 12.92
CA PRO A 121 -4.05 21.23 12.90
C PRO A 121 -2.65 20.89 12.39
N VAL A 122 -2.34 21.37 11.19
CA VAL A 122 -1.05 21.16 10.53
C VAL A 122 -0.15 22.36 10.85
N SER A 123 0.96 22.11 11.55
CA SER A 123 1.98 23.14 11.77
C SER A 123 2.47 23.71 10.43
N PRO A 124 2.73 25.03 10.30
CA PRO A 124 3.21 25.65 9.07
C PRO A 124 4.42 24.94 8.45
N ILE A 125 5.31 24.39 9.28
CA ILE A 125 6.49 23.63 8.86
C ILE A 125 6.08 22.32 8.18
N ASN A 126 5.07 21.62 8.69
CA ASN A 126 4.57 20.38 8.09
C ASN A 126 3.82 20.64 6.77
N SER A 127 3.11 21.77 6.68
CA SER A 127 2.50 22.22 5.42
C SER A 127 3.57 22.54 4.37
N LEU A 128 4.64 23.23 4.76
CA LEU A 128 5.76 23.54 3.87
C LEU A 128 6.48 22.26 3.40
N GLY A 129 6.75 21.33 4.32
CA GLY A 129 7.35 20.02 4.01
C GLY A 129 6.48 19.19 3.06
N THR A 130 5.15 19.21 3.24
CA THR A 130 4.20 18.56 2.34
C THR A 130 4.21 19.20 0.96
N GLY A 131 4.30 20.53 0.87
CA GLY A 131 4.44 21.28 -0.38
C GLY A 131 5.72 20.94 -1.15
N ILE A 132 6.86 20.85 -0.45
CA ILE A 132 8.15 20.45 -1.06
C ILE A 132 8.08 18.99 -1.56
N ALA A 133 7.47 18.09 -0.79
CA ALA A 133 7.29 16.70 -1.21
C ALA A 133 6.39 16.58 -2.46
N LEU A 134 5.29 17.34 -2.51
CA LEU A 134 4.43 17.47 -3.69
C LEU A 134 5.20 17.95 -4.91
N ALA A 135 5.97 19.03 -4.75
CA ALA A 135 6.79 19.62 -5.81
C ALA A 135 7.83 18.62 -6.33
N GLY A 136 8.53 17.91 -5.44
CA GLY A 136 9.52 16.90 -5.82
C GLY A 136 8.91 15.72 -6.60
N VAL A 137 7.73 15.25 -6.18
CA VAL A 137 6.99 14.19 -6.89
C VAL A 137 6.51 14.67 -8.27
N PHE A 138 5.99 15.89 -8.35
CA PHE A 138 5.57 16.50 -9.61
C PHE A 138 6.74 16.65 -10.58
N LEU A 139 7.87 17.19 -10.11
CA LEU A 139 9.06 17.40 -10.91
C LEU A 139 9.65 16.07 -11.42
N TYR A 140 9.73 15.06 -10.57
CA TYR A 140 10.17 13.72 -10.99
C TYR A 140 9.27 13.14 -12.09
N SER A 141 7.94 13.28 -11.94
CA SER A 141 6.98 12.80 -12.95
C SER A 141 7.20 13.49 -14.30
N GLN A 142 7.42 14.80 -14.29
CA GLN A 142 7.66 15.59 -15.51
C GLN A 142 8.99 15.23 -16.17
N LEU A 143 10.07 15.12 -15.39
CA LEU A 143 11.40 14.74 -15.91
C LEU A 143 11.41 13.34 -16.53
N LYS A 144 10.67 12.40 -15.95
CA LYS A 144 10.53 11.06 -16.50
C LYS A 144 9.70 11.03 -17.78
N ARG A 145 8.74 11.95 -17.94
CA ARG A 145 7.99 12.17 -19.19
C ARG A 145 8.85 12.77 -20.30
N LEU A 146 9.80 13.63 -19.93
CA LEU A 146 10.69 14.35 -20.86
C LEU A 146 11.86 13.49 -21.36
N LYS A 147 12.27 12.44 -20.64
CA LYS A 147 13.28 11.50 -21.16
C LYS A 147 12.70 10.73 -22.36
N PRO A 148 13.28 10.85 -23.57
CA PRO A 148 12.85 10.06 -24.71
C PRO A 148 13.08 8.57 -24.41
N LYS A 149 12.13 7.70 -24.78
CA LYS A 149 12.35 6.26 -24.77
C LYS A 149 13.64 5.98 -25.58
N PRO A 150 14.60 5.20 -25.06
CA PRO A 150 15.65 4.68 -25.93
C PRO A 150 14.93 3.88 -27.02
N LYS A 151 15.20 4.21 -28.28
CA LYS A 151 14.81 3.37 -29.41
C LYS A 151 15.50 2.03 -29.19
N THR A 152 14.75 1.01 -28.79
CA THR A 152 15.23 -0.36 -28.85
C THR A 152 15.38 -0.67 -30.34
N ALA A 153 16.64 -0.68 -30.81
CA ALA A 153 17.01 -1.33 -32.06
C ALA A 153 17.05 -2.85 -31.84
#